data_AF-A0A6I2X4K1-F1
#
_entry.id   AF-A0A6I2X4K1-F1
#
_cell.length_a   1.000
_cell.length_b   1.000
_cell.length_c   1.000
_cell.angle_alpha   90.00
_cell.angle_beta   90.00
_cell.angle_gamma   90.00
#
_symmetry.space_group_name_H-M   'P 1'
#
loop_
_entity.id
_entity.type
_entity.pdbx_description
1 polymer ?
#
loop_
_entity_poly.entity_id
_entity_poly.type
_entity_poly.pdbx_seq_one_letter_code
_entity_poly.pdbx_strand_id
1 'polypeptide(L)'
;MCKSTLDFLRWRYRNSHDSRYHRRLTSVTDSIRIRAAMSDLPAYKAGKKVDPVGDLVAFKLSSNENPLEPLPGILEVIAHSASEINRYPDPFNTSLTMALATKFGVSPDMIAIGTGSVGVCQQIVQAVADAGDEVMFAWRSFEAYPIISAIAGARAVMVALDEDHAHDLSKMADAITEHTSVIFVCTPNNPTGTI
;
A
#
# COMPACT_ATOMS: atom_id res chain seq x y z
N MET A 1 22.84 -20.90 33.54
CA MET A 1 22.45 -19.51 33.21
C MET A 1 22.28 -19.42 31.70
N CYS A 2 21.06 -19.21 31.23
CA CYS A 2 20.68 -19.28 29.81
C CYS A 2 21.24 -18.08 29.05
N LYS A 3 22.07 -18.29 28.02
CA LYS A 3 22.80 -17.21 27.34
C LYS A 3 22.05 -16.60 26.14
N SER A 4 20.83 -17.06 25.84
CA SER A 4 19.97 -16.46 24.79
C SER A 4 18.50 -16.87 24.90
N THR A 5 17.61 -16.10 24.27
CA THR A 5 16.18 -16.41 24.11
C THR A 5 15.95 -17.72 23.34
N LEU A 6 16.85 -18.06 22.40
CA LEU A 6 16.83 -19.31 21.65
C LEU A 6 17.16 -20.53 22.53
N ASP A 7 18.02 -20.37 23.53
CA ASP A 7 18.36 -21.45 24.48
C ASP A 7 17.19 -21.76 25.43
N PHE A 8 16.38 -20.75 25.79
CA PHE A 8 15.18 -20.94 26.61
C PHE A 8 14.09 -21.72 25.86
N LEU A 9 13.87 -21.40 24.58
CA LEU A 9 12.91 -22.13 23.73
C LEU A 9 13.35 -23.58 23.51
N ARG A 10 14.66 -23.82 23.29
CA ARG A 10 15.22 -25.18 23.15
C ARG A 10 15.14 -26.00 24.44
N TRP A 11 15.27 -25.38 25.61
CA TRP A 11 15.08 -26.04 26.90
C TRP A 11 13.62 -26.41 27.17
N ARG A 12 12.67 -25.52 26.85
CA ARG A 12 11.24 -25.76 27.01
C ARG A 12 10.74 -26.91 26.13
N TYR A 13 11.27 -27.02 24.91
CA TYR A 13 10.92 -28.08 23.96
C TYR A 13 11.47 -29.47 24.36
N ARG A 14 12.64 -29.53 25.01
CA ARG A 14 13.23 -30.82 25.45
C ARG A 14 12.57 -31.40 26.70
N ASN A 15 11.95 -30.58 27.55
CA ASN A 15 11.42 -31.02 28.85
C ASN A 15 9.91 -31.29 28.87
N SER A 16 9.19 -31.10 27.75
CA SER A 16 7.79 -31.48 27.63
C SER A 16 7.64 -32.84 26.93
N HIS A 17 7.98 -33.92 27.64
CA HIS A 17 7.68 -35.29 27.19
C HIS A 17 6.35 -35.77 27.81
N ASP A 18 5.23 -35.54 27.13
CA ASP A 18 4.05 -36.42 27.22
C ASP A 18 4.06 -37.30 25.98
N SER A 19 4.45 -38.57 26.15
CA SER A 19 4.67 -39.55 25.08
C SER A 19 3.37 -40.08 24.45
N ARG A 20 2.20 -39.49 24.75
CA ARG A 20 0.90 -39.95 24.26
C ARG A 20 0.40 -39.30 22.97
N TYR A 21 1.14 -38.36 22.38
CA TYR A 21 0.79 -37.71 21.10
C TYR A 21 1.57 -38.22 19.87
N HIS A 22 2.25 -39.37 19.96
CA HIS A 22 2.86 -40.01 18.80
C HIS A 22 1.88 -40.92 18.04
N ARG A 23 0.82 -40.31 17.45
CA ARG A 23 -0.02 -41.00 16.48
C ARG A 23 -0.36 -40.09 15.29
N ARG A 24 0.27 -40.41 14.15
CA ARG A 24 0.04 -39.92 12.77
C ARG A 24 0.35 -38.44 12.50
N LEU A 25 1.61 -38.16 12.20
CA LEU A 25 1.95 -37.17 11.17
C LEU A 25 2.14 -37.95 9.86
N THR A 26 1.03 -38.35 9.25
CA THR A 26 1.01 -38.64 7.80
C THR A 26 1.43 -37.37 7.08
N SER A 27 2.28 -37.50 6.08
CA SER A 27 2.89 -36.39 5.34
C SER A 27 1.83 -35.49 4.72
N VAL A 28 1.50 -34.42 5.44
CA VAL A 28 0.81 -33.28 4.87
C VAL A 28 1.89 -32.47 4.15
N THR A 29 2.15 -32.80 2.89
CA THR A 29 2.61 -31.78 1.94
C THR A 29 1.40 -30.92 1.58
N ASP A 30 0.76 -30.27 2.56
CA ASP A 30 -0.15 -29.18 2.25
C ASP A 30 0.76 -28.03 1.84
N SER A 31 1.01 -27.95 0.54
CA SER A 31 1.47 -26.72 -0.08
C SER A 31 0.55 -25.61 0.41
N ILE A 32 1.11 -24.57 1.00
CA ILE A 32 0.37 -23.38 1.43
C ILE A 32 -0.52 -22.93 0.25
N ARG A 33 -1.84 -23.02 0.42
CA ARG A 33 -2.79 -22.62 -0.63
C ARG A 33 -2.90 -21.10 -0.65
N ILE A 34 -2.25 -20.48 -1.63
CA ILE A 34 -2.40 -19.05 -1.93
C ILE A 34 -3.70 -18.82 -2.72
N ARG A 35 -4.40 -17.69 -2.49
CA ARG A 35 -5.62 -17.32 -3.23
C ARG A 35 -5.33 -17.23 -4.74
N ALA A 36 -6.27 -17.68 -5.57
CA ALA A 36 -6.13 -17.66 -7.02
C ALA A 36 -5.80 -16.26 -7.58
N ALA A 37 -6.42 -15.21 -7.01
CA ALA A 37 -6.18 -13.81 -7.37
C ALA A 37 -4.71 -13.36 -7.24
N MET A 38 -3.88 -14.07 -6.46
CA MET A 38 -2.45 -13.72 -6.34
C MET A 38 -1.60 -14.24 -7.50
N SER A 39 -2.14 -15.15 -8.31
CA SER A 39 -1.42 -15.73 -9.47
C SER A 39 -1.21 -14.69 -10.56
N ASP A 40 -2.12 -13.72 -10.67
CA ASP A 40 -2.14 -12.70 -11.71
C ASP A 40 -1.66 -11.33 -11.22
N LEU A 41 -1.07 -11.26 -10.02
CA LEU A 41 -0.55 -10.01 -9.49
C LEU A 41 0.59 -9.49 -10.36
N PRO A 42 0.47 -8.26 -10.93
CA PRO A 42 1.57 -7.69 -11.67
C PRO A 42 2.76 -7.45 -10.74
N ALA A 43 3.96 -7.80 -11.21
CA ALA A 43 5.18 -7.49 -10.47
C ALA A 43 5.36 -5.96 -10.41
N TYR A 44 5.41 -5.41 -9.19
CA TYR A 44 5.76 -4.01 -9.00
C TYR A 44 7.20 -3.77 -9.46
N LYS A 45 7.37 -2.87 -10.43
CA LYS A 45 8.69 -2.47 -10.93
C LYS A 45 9.12 -1.18 -10.25
N ALA A 46 9.84 -1.31 -9.14
CA ALA A 46 10.45 -0.17 -8.47
C ALA A 46 11.42 0.57 -9.43
N GLY A 47 11.47 1.90 -9.30
CA GLY A 47 12.41 2.72 -10.07
C GLY A 47 13.85 2.28 -9.83
N LYS A 48 14.62 2.11 -10.92
CA LYS A 48 16.00 1.63 -10.87
C LYS A 48 16.88 2.63 -10.10
N LYS A 49 17.73 2.13 -9.19
CA LYS A 49 18.83 2.94 -8.62
C LYS A 49 19.88 3.17 -9.71
N VAL A 50 20.35 4.40 -9.84
CA VAL A 50 21.40 4.74 -10.81
C VAL A 50 22.72 4.21 -10.26
N ASP A 51 23.41 3.38 -11.05
CA ASP A 51 24.77 2.93 -10.74
C ASP A 51 25.74 4.13 -10.84
N PRO A 52 26.76 4.24 -9.97
CA PRO A 52 27.76 5.30 -10.07
C PRO A 52 28.45 5.31 -11.44
N VAL A 53 28.57 6.50 -12.05
CA VAL A 53 29.23 6.68 -13.36
C VAL A 53 30.52 7.48 -13.16
N GLY A 54 31.64 6.78 -12.96
CA GLY A 54 32.94 7.42 -12.70
C GLY A 54 32.87 8.39 -11.52
N ASP A 55 33.35 9.61 -11.73
CA ASP A 55 33.37 10.68 -10.72
C ASP A 55 32.12 11.59 -10.77
N LEU A 56 31.07 11.21 -11.51
CA LEU A 56 29.85 12.01 -11.62
C LEU A 56 28.98 11.90 -10.36
N VAL A 57 28.41 13.02 -9.94
CA VAL A 57 27.42 13.08 -8.87
C VAL A 57 26.04 12.69 -9.41
N ALA A 58 25.43 11.67 -8.83
CA ALA A 58 24.08 11.24 -9.19
C ALA A 58 23.03 12.03 -8.40
N PHE A 59 22.04 12.58 -9.12
CA PHE A 59 20.86 13.22 -8.53
C PHE A 59 19.62 12.33 -8.70
N LYS A 60 18.83 12.17 -7.64
CA LYS A 60 17.63 11.34 -7.64
C LYS A 60 16.43 12.15 -8.15
N LEU A 61 15.94 11.82 -9.34
CA LEU A 61 14.82 12.53 -10.01
C LEU A 61 13.72 11.58 -10.52
N SER A 62 13.63 10.36 -9.98
CA SER A 62 12.82 9.28 -10.56
C SER A 62 11.59 8.86 -9.74
N SER A 63 11.23 9.62 -8.70
CA SER A 63 10.20 9.20 -7.72
C SER A 63 9.33 10.35 -7.20
N ASN A 64 9.34 11.50 -7.87
CA ASN A 64 8.58 12.71 -7.50
C ASN A 64 8.81 13.14 -6.03
N GLU A 65 10.00 12.86 -5.50
CA GLU A 65 10.41 13.29 -4.16
C GLU A 65 10.59 14.82 -4.14
N ASN A 66 10.27 15.45 -3.01
CA ASN A 66 10.54 16.88 -2.84
C ASN A 66 12.07 17.09 -2.79
N PRO A 67 12.65 17.94 -3.65
CA PRO A 67 14.09 18.18 -3.66
C PRO A 67 14.58 19.05 -2.48
N LEU A 68 13.65 19.63 -1.71
CA LEU A 68 13.96 20.49 -0.57
C LEU A 68 14.18 19.67 0.70
N GLU A 69 15.02 20.21 1.59
CA GLU A 69 15.20 19.67 2.93
C GLU A 69 13.88 19.72 3.74
N PRO A 70 13.66 18.79 4.68
CA PRO A 70 12.53 18.87 5.59
C PRO A 70 12.52 20.18 6.37
N LEU A 71 11.32 20.70 6.67
CA LEU A 71 11.19 21.92 7.47
C LEU A 71 11.82 21.72 8.86
N PRO A 72 12.51 22.73 9.44
CA PRO A 72 13.18 22.58 10.74
C PRO A 72 12.28 22.04 11.86
N GLY A 73 11.02 22.50 11.93
CA GLY A 73 10.06 22.01 12.92
C GLY A 73 9.67 20.53 12.74
N ILE A 74 9.74 20.00 11.52
CA ILE A 74 9.54 18.55 11.30
C ILE A 74 10.72 17.75 11.85
N LEU A 75 11.95 18.23 11.64
CA LEU A 75 13.15 17.59 12.19
C LEU A 75 13.14 17.57 13.71
N GLU A 76 12.75 18.68 14.34
CA GLU A 76 12.62 18.79 15.80
C GLU A 76 11.60 17.80 16.37
N VAL A 77 10.40 17.74 15.78
CA VAL A 77 9.35 16.80 16.21
C VAL A 77 9.79 15.36 16.04
N ILE A 78 10.41 14.99 14.92
CA ILE A 78 10.93 13.63 14.70
C ILE A 78 11.98 13.28 15.76
N ALA A 79 12.93 14.18 16.02
CA ALA A 79 13.97 13.95 17.02
C ALA A 79 13.40 13.75 18.42
N HIS A 80 12.39 14.55 18.79
CA HIS A 80 11.70 14.40 20.06
C HIS A 80 10.89 13.09 20.14
N SER A 81 10.12 12.76 19.10
CA SER A 81 9.30 11.54 19.06
C SER A 81 10.12 10.25 19.05
N ALA A 82 11.40 10.30 18.65
CA ALA A 82 12.26 9.13 18.61
C ALA A 82 12.44 8.45 19.99
N SER A 83 12.32 9.20 21.10
CA SER A 83 12.45 8.61 22.45
C SER A 83 11.26 7.74 22.86
N GLU A 84 10.11 7.88 22.18
CA GLU A 84 8.85 7.20 22.52
C GLU A 84 8.44 6.13 21.49
N ILE A 85 9.31 5.79 20.53
CA ILE A 85 8.99 4.87 19.43
C ILE A 85 8.60 3.46 19.89
N ASN A 86 8.91 3.09 21.13
CA ASN A 86 8.51 1.82 21.74
C ASN A 86 7.05 1.82 22.27
N ARG A 87 6.33 2.94 22.15
CA ARG A 87 4.93 3.09 22.56
C ARG A 87 4.01 3.03 21.35
N TYR A 88 2.80 2.53 21.57
CA TYR A 88 1.76 2.64 20.55
C TYR A 88 1.41 4.12 20.34
N PRO A 89 1.22 4.57 19.08
CA PRO A 89 0.69 5.89 18.81
C PRO A 89 -0.78 5.99 19.23
N ASP A 90 -1.34 7.19 19.16
CA ASP A 90 -2.80 7.38 19.25
C ASP A 90 -3.50 6.51 18.19
N PRO A 91 -4.28 5.49 18.60
CA PRO A 91 -4.90 4.56 17.66
C PRO A 91 -5.94 5.23 16.74
N PHE A 92 -6.42 6.42 17.10
CA PHE A 92 -7.44 7.15 16.34
C PHE A 92 -6.87 8.29 15.49
N ASN A 93 -5.56 8.57 15.55
CA ASN A 93 -4.92 9.70 14.86
C ASN A 93 -5.64 11.05 15.13
N THR A 94 -6.18 11.22 16.35
CA THR A 94 -7.14 12.26 16.72
C THR A 94 -6.66 13.66 16.34
N SER A 95 -5.44 14.02 16.74
CA SER A 95 -4.89 15.35 16.47
C SER A 95 -4.70 15.62 14.99
N LEU A 96 -4.25 14.63 14.22
CA LEU A 96 -4.07 14.76 12.76
C LEU A 96 -5.42 14.91 12.07
N THR A 97 -6.39 14.06 12.43
CA THR A 97 -7.76 14.09 11.89
C THR A 97 -8.40 15.46 12.11
N MET A 98 -8.35 16.00 13.34
CA MET A 98 -8.93 17.31 13.65
C MET A 98 -8.23 18.46 12.89
N ALA A 99 -6.91 18.40 12.75
CA ALA A 99 -6.15 19.41 12.01
C ALA A 99 -6.52 19.41 10.51
N LEU A 100 -6.64 18.22 9.89
CA LEU A 100 -7.05 18.09 8.50
C LEU A 100 -8.50 18.52 8.30
N ALA A 101 -9.42 18.10 9.17
CA ALA A 101 -10.82 18.49 9.13
C ALA A 101 -10.98 20.02 9.17
N THR A 102 -10.24 20.69 10.06
CA THR A 102 -10.22 22.16 10.16
C THR A 102 -9.64 22.80 8.90
N LYS A 103 -8.50 22.29 8.40
CA LYS A 103 -7.83 22.81 7.20
C LYS A 103 -8.72 22.77 5.97
N PHE A 104 -9.50 21.71 5.80
CA PHE A 104 -10.35 21.51 4.62
C PHE A 104 -11.81 21.90 4.83
N GLY A 105 -12.21 22.32 6.04
CA GLY A 105 -13.57 22.75 6.35
C GLY A 105 -14.60 21.62 6.30
N VAL A 106 -14.21 20.41 6.73
CA VAL A 106 -15.06 19.20 6.72
C VAL A 106 -15.25 18.63 8.13
N SER A 107 -16.24 17.75 8.32
CA SER A 107 -16.39 16.98 9.56
C SER A 107 -15.21 16.01 9.75
N PRO A 108 -14.74 15.76 10.99
CA PRO A 108 -13.77 14.70 11.28
C PRO A 108 -14.16 13.32 10.73
N ASP A 109 -15.46 13.01 10.67
CA ASP A 109 -15.98 11.74 10.13
C ASP A 109 -15.77 11.59 8.61
N MET A 110 -15.39 12.67 7.92
CA MET A 110 -15.07 12.68 6.49
C MET A 110 -13.57 12.47 6.22
N ILE A 111 -12.77 12.20 7.25
CA ILE A 111 -11.31 12.00 7.14
C ILE A 111 -10.96 10.55 7.46
N ALA A 112 -10.32 9.89 6.50
CA ALA A 112 -9.68 8.58 6.69
C ALA A 112 -8.16 8.72 6.65
N ILE A 113 -7.47 8.03 7.55
CA ILE A 113 -6.00 8.03 7.65
C ILE A 113 -5.46 6.66 7.24
N GLY A 114 -4.40 6.66 6.43
CA GLY A 114 -3.68 5.46 6.01
C GLY A 114 -2.18 5.71 5.92
N THR A 115 -1.39 4.64 5.84
CA THR A 115 0.07 4.70 5.67
C THR A 115 0.44 5.08 4.24
N GLY A 116 0.27 6.37 3.93
CA GLY A 116 0.36 6.91 2.57
C GLY A 116 -0.94 6.74 1.78
N SER A 117 -1.07 7.48 0.68
CA SER A 117 -2.30 7.49 -0.15
C SER A 117 -2.61 6.12 -0.76
N VAL A 118 -1.59 5.30 -1.06
CA VAL A 118 -1.77 3.90 -1.52
C VAL A 118 -2.56 3.08 -0.48
N GLY A 119 -2.25 3.24 0.81
CA GLY A 119 -2.96 2.55 1.89
C GLY A 119 -4.44 2.94 1.94
N VAL A 120 -4.74 4.23 1.76
CA VAL A 120 -6.13 4.72 1.69
C VAL A 120 -6.84 4.20 0.43
N CYS A 121 -6.18 4.20 -0.73
CA CYS A 121 -6.75 3.63 -1.96
C CYS A 121 -7.07 2.14 -1.78
N GLN A 122 -6.20 1.38 -1.12
CA GLN A 122 -6.45 -0.03 -0.84
C GLN A 122 -7.63 -0.21 0.13
N GLN A 123 -7.73 0.61 1.18
CA GLN A 123 -8.87 0.59 2.10
C GLN A 123 -10.20 0.87 1.35
N ILE A 124 -10.21 1.83 0.43
CA ILE A 124 -11.40 2.14 -0.39
C ILE A 124 -11.80 0.91 -1.20
N VAL A 125 -10.89 0.30 -1.96
CA VAL A 125 -11.20 -0.89 -2.77
C VAL A 125 -11.70 -2.03 -1.88
N GLN A 126 -11.05 -2.30 -0.75
CA GLN A 126 -11.46 -3.36 0.17
C GLN A 126 -12.81 -3.10 0.86
N ALA A 127 -13.22 -1.85 0.97
CA ALA A 127 -14.48 -1.49 1.60
C ALA A 127 -15.69 -1.65 0.67
N VAL A 128 -15.49 -1.60 -0.66
CA VAL A 128 -16.60 -1.49 -1.61
C VAL A 128 -16.57 -2.49 -2.77
N ALA A 129 -15.46 -3.20 -3.00
CA ALA A 129 -15.34 -4.16 -4.09
C ALA A 129 -15.17 -5.59 -3.55
N ASP A 130 -16.00 -6.50 -4.07
CA ASP A 130 -15.85 -7.94 -3.91
C ASP A 130 -14.98 -8.56 -5.02
N ALA A 131 -14.66 -9.85 -4.88
CA ALA A 131 -13.97 -10.59 -5.93
C ALA A 131 -14.85 -10.68 -7.19
N GLY A 132 -14.33 -10.22 -8.32
CA GLY A 132 -15.06 -10.15 -9.59
C GLY A 132 -15.63 -8.77 -9.92
N ASP A 133 -15.78 -7.88 -8.94
CA ASP A 133 -16.17 -6.48 -9.18
C ASP A 133 -15.09 -5.74 -9.97
N GLU A 134 -15.43 -4.56 -10.47
CA GLU A 134 -14.58 -3.75 -11.32
C GLU A 134 -14.02 -2.53 -10.58
N VAL A 135 -12.71 -2.34 -10.73
CA VAL A 135 -12.00 -1.12 -10.33
C VAL A 135 -11.47 -0.47 -11.60
N MET A 136 -12.01 0.70 -11.93
CA MET A 136 -11.69 1.42 -13.16
C MET A 136 -10.68 2.54 -12.94
N PHE A 137 -9.83 2.78 -13.93
CA PHE A 137 -8.90 3.92 -14.00
C PHE A 137 -8.42 4.14 -15.43
N ALA A 138 -7.92 5.34 -15.72
CA ALA A 138 -7.24 5.59 -17.00
C ALA A 138 -5.87 4.89 -17.06
N TRP A 139 -5.37 4.61 -18.27
CA TRP A 139 -4.10 3.95 -18.48
C TRP A 139 -3.32 4.57 -19.65
N ARG A 140 -2.08 5.02 -19.46
CA ARG A 140 -1.23 4.89 -18.25
C ARG A 140 -1.63 5.88 -17.14
N SER A 141 -1.71 5.39 -15.91
CA SER A 141 -1.89 6.20 -14.70
C SER A 141 -1.03 5.59 -13.57
N PHE A 142 -1.40 5.84 -12.30
CA PHE A 142 -0.60 5.41 -11.17
C PHE A 142 -0.46 3.88 -11.09
N GLU A 143 0.78 3.40 -11.10
CA GLU A 143 1.13 1.97 -11.19
C GLU A 143 0.63 1.12 -10.00
N ALA A 144 0.17 1.75 -8.91
CA ALA A 144 -0.42 1.02 -7.79
C ALA A 144 -1.84 0.51 -8.08
N TYR A 145 -2.61 1.14 -8.98
CA TYR A 145 -4.02 0.79 -9.21
C TYR A 145 -4.21 -0.67 -9.64
N PRO A 146 -3.48 -1.20 -10.66
CA PRO A 146 -3.59 -2.61 -11.02
C PRO A 146 -3.28 -3.58 -9.86
N ILE A 147 -2.31 -3.21 -9.00
CA ILE A 147 -1.89 -4.04 -7.87
C ILE A 147 -3.00 -4.07 -6.81
N ILE A 148 -3.52 -2.92 -6.39
CA ILE A 148 -4.54 -2.86 -5.34
C ILE A 148 -5.86 -3.52 -5.80
N SER A 149 -6.24 -3.39 -7.08
CA SER A 149 -7.39 -4.08 -7.66
C SER A 149 -7.22 -5.61 -7.60
N ALA A 150 -6.06 -6.12 -8.06
CA ALA A 150 -5.77 -7.54 -8.05
C ALA A 150 -5.65 -8.12 -6.63
N ILE A 151 -5.14 -7.36 -5.65
CA ILE A 151 -5.11 -7.76 -4.24
C ILE A 151 -6.52 -8.03 -3.71
N ALA A 152 -7.49 -7.20 -4.08
CA ALA A 152 -8.90 -7.40 -3.73
C ALA A 152 -9.55 -8.57 -4.48
N GLY A 153 -8.97 -9.02 -5.60
CA GLY A 153 -9.60 -9.96 -6.51
C GLY A 153 -10.59 -9.30 -7.48
N ALA A 154 -10.55 -7.97 -7.56
CA ALA A 154 -11.34 -7.19 -8.49
C ALA A 154 -10.67 -7.16 -9.88
N ARG A 155 -11.49 -7.01 -10.91
CA ARG A 155 -11.07 -6.81 -12.30
C ARG A 155 -10.67 -5.35 -12.52
N ALA A 156 -9.43 -5.12 -12.95
CA ALA A 156 -9.00 -3.79 -13.37
C ALA A 156 -9.61 -3.43 -14.74
N VAL A 157 -10.36 -2.33 -14.81
CA VAL A 157 -10.88 -1.75 -16.05
C VAL A 157 -10.00 -0.57 -16.44
N MET A 158 -9.12 -0.80 -17.41
CA MET A 158 -8.14 0.19 -17.86
C MET A 158 -8.66 0.92 -19.10
N VAL A 159 -8.96 2.20 -18.97
CA VAL A 159 -9.44 3.04 -20.09
C VAL A 159 -8.25 3.79 -20.69
N ALA A 160 -8.06 3.75 -22.00
CA ALA A 160 -6.96 4.48 -22.63
C ALA A 160 -7.09 5.99 -22.40
N LEU A 161 -5.96 6.66 -22.16
CA LEU A 161 -5.89 8.13 -22.20
C LEU A 161 -6.30 8.65 -23.59
N ASP A 162 -6.71 9.92 -23.65
CA ASP A 162 -6.97 10.60 -24.92
C ASP A 162 -5.68 10.98 -25.67
N GLU A 163 -5.84 11.67 -26.79
CA GLU A 163 -4.74 12.11 -27.67
C GLU A 163 -3.78 13.10 -26.97
N ASP A 164 -4.26 13.82 -25.97
CA ASP A 164 -3.49 14.79 -25.18
C ASP A 164 -2.88 14.14 -23.91
N HIS A 165 -3.00 12.82 -23.77
CA HIS A 165 -2.58 12.06 -22.60
C HIS A 165 -3.33 12.45 -21.30
N ALA A 166 -4.55 12.99 -21.41
CA ALA A 166 -5.46 13.26 -20.32
C ALA A 166 -6.47 12.12 -20.13
N HIS A 167 -7.26 12.20 -19.04
CA HIS A 167 -8.33 11.24 -18.79
C HIS A 167 -9.42 11.39 -19.85
N ASP A 168 -9.68 10.33 -20.61
CA ASP A 168 -10.84 10.30 -21.51
C ASP A 168 -12.11 10.02 -20.69
N LEU A 169 -12.66 11.08 -20.08
CA LEU A 169 -13.80 10.97 -19.17
C LEU A 169 -15.06 10.43 -19.86
N SER A 170 -15.22 10.68 -21.16
CA SER A 170 -16.32 10.12 -21.94
C SER A 170 -16.19 8.61 -22.08
N LYS A 171 -15.02 8.10 -22.49
CA LYS A 171 -14.79 6.64 -22.53
C LYS A 171 -14.83 5.99 -21.16
N MET A 172 -14.39 6.68 -20.10
CA MET A 172 -14.52 6.17 -18.74
C MET A 172 -15.98 6.03 -18.33
N ALA A 173 -16.82 7.04 -18.63
CA ALA A 173 -18.25 6.96 -18.37
C ALA A 173 -18.93 5.84 -19.19
N ASP A 174 -18.57 5.68 -20.46
CA ASP A 174 -19.11 4.63 -21.33
C ASP A 174 -18.71 3.21 -20.90
N ALA A 175 -17.60 3.06 -20.17
CA ALA A 175 -17.11 1.79 -19.69
C ALA A 175 -17.73 1.34 -18.35
N ILE A 176 -18.59 2.16 -17.73
CA ILE A 176 -19.24 1.83 -16.46
C ILE A 176 -20.24 0.69 -16.66
N THR A 177 -20.19 -0.31 -15.78
CA THR A 177 -21.13 -1.43 -15.73
C THR A 177 -21.77 -1.52 -14.34
N GLU A 178 -22.74 -2.42 -14.18
CA GLU A 178 -23.29 -2.76 -12.86
C GLU A 178 -22.26 -3.33 -11.87
N HIS A 179 -21.11 -3.78 -12.36
CA HIS A 179 -20.00 -4.30 -11.55
C HIS A 179 -18.95 -3.24 -11.18
N THR A 180 -19.06 -2.01 -11.68
CA THR A 180 -18.11 -0.93 -11.37
C THR A 180 -18.28 -0.41 -9.94
N SER A 181 -17.41 -0.85 -9.04
CA SER A 181 -17.45 -0.50 -7.61
C SER A 181 -16.57 0.70 -7.26
N VAL A 182 -15.47 0.92 -7.99
CA VAL A 182 -14.55 2.06 -7.78
C VAL A 182 -14.07 2.62 -9.11
N ILE A 183 -13.97 3.95 -9.21
CA ILE A 183 -13.27 4.64 -10.30
C ILE A 183 -12.19 5.54 -9.68
N PHE A 184 -10.92 5.31 -10.01
CA PHE A 184 -9.83 6.22 -9.64
C PHE A 184 -9.56 7.24 -10.75
N VAL A 185 -9.63 8.52 -10.38
CA VAL A 185 -9.25 9.65 -11.23
C VAL A 185 -8.04 10.33 -10.61
N CYS A 186 -6.87 10.17 -11.22
CA CYS A 186 -5.62 10.74 -10.73
C CYS A 186 -5.43 12.14 -11.32
N THR A 187 -5.68 13.21 -10.57
CA THR A 187 -5.58 14.60 -11.08
C THR A 187 -4.66 15.46 -10.19
N PRO A 188 -3.57 16.03 -10.74
CA PRO A 188 -3.00 15.77 -12.07
C PRO A 188 -2.59 14.30 -12.27
N ASN A 189 -2.62 13.81 -13.50
CA ASN A 189 -2.32 12.41 -13.80
C ASN A 189 -0.83 12.11 -13.64
N ASN A 190 -0.50 11.03 -12.94
CA ASN A 190 0.85 10.46 -12.92
C ASN A 190 0.85 9.26 -13.87
N PRO A 191 1.63 9.24 -14.97
CA PRO A 191 2.88 10.00 -15.16
C PRO A 191 2.81 11.21 -16.11
N THR A 192 1.66 11.54 -16.68
CA THR A 192 1.59 12.48 -17.81
C THR A 192 1.58 13.95 -17.42
N GLY A 193 1.22 14.25 -16.17
CA GLY A 193 1.12 15.62 -15.64
C GLY A 193 -0.13 16.40 -16.07
N THR A 194 -1.00 15.79 -16.86
CA THR A 194 -2.24 16.41 -17.39
C THR A 194 -3.33 16.54 -16.31
N ILE A 195 -4.28 17.46 -16.49
CA ILE A 195 -5.41 17.72 -15.59
C ILE A 195 -6.71 17.51 -16.33
#